data_AF-A0A835GK94-F1
#
_entry.id   AF-A0A835GK94-F1
#
_cell.length_a   1.000
_cell.length_b   1.000
_cell.length_c   1.000
_cell.angle_alpha   90.00
_cell.angle_beta   90.00
_cell.angle_gamma   90.00
#
_symmetry.space_group_name_H-M   'P 1'
#
loop_
_entity.id
_entity.type
_entity.pdbx_description
1 polymer ?
#
loop_
_entity_poly.entity_id
_entity_poly.type
_entity_poly.pdbx_seq_one_letter_code
_entity_poly.pdbx_strand_id
1 'polypeptide(L)'
;AWQGGLNVRFDITVVGIGVTAFIELPQSNTTAAEKNWVRLTRPEGPAGLASLVLWCPPTDYTVCVLIDDTGYIAGLQIALDIEKVTGNTFDMRTQGFTYWTTNLNGETKNYWTTQQNSCDRPSNRIAARDPHVLLQDHSIYVSGFNGELLAISTNTSDIAHNSDFTEQACIPGMGDHYYYKMTPELKCTEDNLMPWFPLVHSDQLIGLGMVTYGRHTVSEGATDWFETPTRGVIMAIVPRGPQCMYDLADSPGVITMHTYFIKHPYEVTC
;
A
#
# COMPACT_ATOMS: atom_id res chain seq x y z
N ALA A 1 3.08 1.76 22.69
CA ALA A 1 3.74 1.44 21.40
C ALA A 1 3.04 0.23 20.82
N TRP A 2 2.72 0.24 19.53
CA TRP A 2 2.05 -0.87 18.87
C TRP A 2 2.98 -2.06 18.69
N GLN A 3 2.43 -3.27 18.75
CA GLN A 3 3.16 -4.47 18.35
C GLN A 3 3.24 -4.52 16.81
N GLY A 4 4.43 -4.79 16.27
CA GLY A 4 4.64 -4.94 14.83
C GLY A 4 3.84 -6.10 14.22
N GLY A 5 3.33 -5.89 13.02
CA GLY A 5 2.67 -6.90 12.19
C GLY A 5 2.47 -6.38 10.78
N LEU A 6 2.18 -7.26 9.81
CA LEU A 6 1.89 -6.84 8.44
C LEU A 6 0.49 -7.30 8.04
N ASN A 7 -0.42 -6.35 7.91
CA ASN A 7 -1.80 -6.61 7.51
C ASN A 7 -2.19 -5.75 6.31
N VAL A 8 -3.09 -6.22 5.47
CA VAL A 8 -3.67 -5.43 4.39
C VAL A 8 -5.18 -5.43 4.43
N ARG A 9 -5.78 -4.47 3.73
CA ARG A 9 -7.22 -4.29 3.57
C ARG A 9 -7.94 -3.86 4.85
N PHE A 10 -8.63 -2.73 4.78
CA PHE A 10 -9.58 -2.29 5.79
C PHE A 10 -10.98 -2.85 5.51
N ASP A 11 -11.66 -3.29 6.57
CA ASP A 11 -13.10 -3.53 6.57
C ASP A 11 -13.60 -3.47 8.03
N ILE A 12 -14.85 -3.04 8.24
CA ILE A 12 -15.47 -2.99 9.56
C ILE A 12 -16.10 -4.33 9.98
N THR A 13 -16.06 -5.33 9.09
CA THR A 13 -16.67 -6.64 9.32
C THR A 13 -15.88 -7.45 10.37
N VAL A 14 -16.41 -7.49 11.59
CA VAL A 14 -15.78 -8.21 12.73
C VAL A 14 -15.57 -9.70 12.44
N VAL A 15 -16.51 -10.36 11.76
CA VAL A 15 -16.42 -11.80 11.41
C VAL A 15 -15.35 -12.07 10.34
N GLY A 16 -14.92 -11.03 9.61
CA GLY A 16 -13.95 -11.13 8.52
C GLY A 16 -12.49 -10.88 8.91
N ILE A 17 -12.21 -10.51 10.16
CA ILE A 17 -10.85 -10.16 10.60
C ILE A 17 -9.89 -11.34 10.39
N GLY A 18 -8.75 -11.07 9.75
CA GLY A 18 -7.71 -12.05 9.37
C GLY A 18 -8.01 -12.86 8.11
N VAL A 19 -9.21 -12.75 7.52
CA VAL A 19 -9.65 -13.54 6.36
C VAL A 19 -10.03 -12.64 5.19
N THR A 20 -10.95 -11.71 5.41
CA THR A 20 -11.44 -10.74 4.41
C THR A 20 -11.22 -9.29 4.84
N ALA A 21 -10.77 -9.07 6.08
CA ALA A 21 -10.47 -7.77 6.66
C ALA A 21 -9.15 -7.88 7.42
N PHE A 22 -8.26 -6.89 7.33
CA PHE A 22 -6.97 -6.89 8.04
C PHE A 22 -6.22 -8.23 7.84
N ILE A 23 -6.04 -8.61 6.58
CA ILE A 23 -5.51 -9.90 6.17
C ILE A 23 -4.01 -9.94 6.48
N GLU A 24 -3.59 -10.91 7.31
CA GLU A 24 -2.19 -11.04 7.73
C GLU A 24 -1.31 -11.64 6.63
N LEU A 25 -0.24 -10.91 6.31
CA LEU A 25 0.75 -11.30 5.31
C LEU A 25 1.98 -11.96 5.95
N PRO A 26 2.66 -12.87 5.23
CA PRO A 26 3.92 -13.43 5.71
C PRO A 26 5.01 -12.37 5.89
N GLN A 27 5.74 -12.46 7.00
CA GLN A 27 6.78 -11.47 7.38
C GLN A 27 8.22 -11.99 7.17
N SER A 28 8.36 -13.18 6.59
CA SER A 28 9.65 -13.82 6.29
C SER A 28 9.53 -14.84 5.16
N ASN A 29 10.64 -15.26 4.58
CA ASN A 29 10.67 -16.35 3.60
C ASN A 29 10.15 -17.68 4.17
N THR A 30 10.32 -17.90 5.48
CA THR A 30 9.87 -19.10 6.17
C THR A 30 8.36 -19.11 6.27
N THR A 31 7.76 -18.01 6.74
CA THR A 31 6.30 -17.87 6.83
C THR A 31 5.63 -17.80 5.45
N ALA A 32 6.31 -17.25 4.44
CA ALA A 32 5.84 -17.28 3.05
C ALA A 32 5.81 -18.73 2.51
N ALA A 33 6.86 -19.51 2.75
CA ALA A 33 6.91 -20.91 2.36
C ALA A 33 5.85 -21.76 3.09
N GLU A 34 5.63 -21.53 4.39
CA GLU A 34 4.56 -22.17 5.18
C GLU A 34 3.16 -21.88 4.60
N LYS A 35 2.95 -20.68 4.06
CA LYS A 35 1.72 -20.30 3.35
C LYS A 35 1.67 -20.78 1.89
N ASN A 36 2.64 -21.57 1.43
CA ASN A 36 2.79 -22.03 0.05
C ASN A 36 2.91 -20.90 -0.99
N TRP A 37 3.45 -19.74 -0.60
CA TRP A 37 3.73 -18.67 -1.53
C TRP A 37 4.90 -19.05 -2.44
N VAL A 38 4.88 -18.56 -3.67
CA VAL A 38 5.86 -18.88 -4.71
C VAL A 38 6.76 -17.68 -4.98
N ARG A 39 8.04 -17.97 -5.30
CA ARG A 39 9.00 -16.96 -5.72
C ARG A 39 8.80 -16.62 -7.19
N LEU A 40 8.83 -15.34 -7.52
CA LEU A 40 8.69 -14.85 -8.88
C LEU A 40 9.83 -13.89 -9.24
N THR A 41 10.03 -13.71 -10.54
CA THR A 41 10.83 -12.61 -11.06
C THR A 41 10.08 -11.30 -10.80
N ARG A 42 10.66 -10.44 -9.98
CA ARG A 42 10.14 -9.10 -9.68
C ARG A 42 10.20 -8.22 -10.94
N PRO A 43 9.21 -7.34 -11.20
CA PRO A 43 9.38 -6.26 -12.17
C PRO A 43 10.56 -5.37 -11.78
N GLU A 44 11.08 -4.58 -12.72
CA GLU A 44 12.07 -3.55 -12.41
C GLU A 44 11.48 -2.58 -11.37
N GLY A 45 12.08 -2.56 -10.18
CA GLY A 45 11.74 -1.58 -9.15
C GLY A 45 12.38 -0.23 -9.45
N PRO A 46 11.99 0.83 -8.70
CA PRO A 46 12.69 2.12 -8.75
C PRO A 46 14.21 1.95 -8.62
N ALA A 47 14.95 2.69 -9.45
CA ALA A 47 16.41 2.66 -9.43
C ALA A 47 16.95 3.01 -8.04
N GLY A 48 17.97 2.29 -7.59
CA GLY A 48 18.63 2.53 -6.30
C GLY A 48 18.09 1.71 -5.11
N LEU A 49 17.03 0.93 -5.29
CA LEU A 49 16.52 0.04 -4.25
C LEU A 49 17.25 -1.32 -4.20
N ALA A 50 17.26 -1.92 -3.01
CA ALA A 50 17.87 -3.23 -2.80
C ALA A 50 17.25 -4.33 -3.67
N SER A 51 18.08 -5.33 -4.01
CA SER A 51 17.60 -6.56 -4.64
C SER A 51 16.78 -7.35 -3.62
N LEU A 52 15.46 -7.36 -3.80
CA LEU A 52 14.51 -8.08 -2.95
C LEU A 52 13.89 -9.23 -3.74
N VAL A 53 13.56 -10.31 -3.02
CA VAL A 53 12.89 -11.49 -3.57
C VAL A 53 11.38 -11.30 -3.45
N LEU A 54 10.67 -11.39 -4.58
CA LEU A 54 9.22 -11.31 -4.64
C LEU A 54 8.60 -12.67 -4.32
N TRP A 55 7.73 -12.72 -3.31
CA TRP A 55 6.91 -13.87 -2.97
C TRP A 55 5.42 -13.53 -3.09
N CYS A 56 4.64 -14.38 -3.75
CA CYS A 56 3.21 -14.16 -3.97
C CYS A 56 2.40 -15.42 -3.67
N PRO A 57 1.09 -15.30 -3.35
CA PRO A 57 0.17 -16.43 -3.39
C PRO A 57 0.22 -17.14 -4.75
N PRO A 58 0.14 -18.48 -4.80
CA PRO A 58 0.33 -19.23 -6.05
C PRO A 58 -0.75 -18.98 -7.11
N THR A 59 -1.92 -18.49 -6.70
CA THR A 59 -3.10 -18.31 -7.56
C THR A 59 -3.50 -16.84 -7.74
N ASP A 60 -2.80 -15.90 -7.09
CA ASP A 60 -3.15 -14.49 -7.09
C ASP A 60 -1.92 -13.63 -6.79
N TYR A 61 -1.52 -12.77 -7.74
CA TYR A 61 -0.34 -11.91 -7.61
C TYR A 61 -0.69 -10.45 -7.27
N THR A 62 -1.93 -10.18 -6.87
CA THR A 62 -2.40 -8.83 -6.48
C THR A 62 -1.60 -8.26 -5.32
N VAL A 63 -1.28 -9.09 -4.32
CA VAL A 63 -0.48 -8.69 -3.16
C VAL A 63 0.68 -9.67 -2.98
N CYS A 64 1.89 -9.14 -3.02
CA CYS A 64 3.13 -9.91 -2.90
C CYS A 64 4.06 -9.26 -1.88
N VAL A 65 4.78 -10.07 -1.12
CA VAL A 65 5.76 -9.59 -0.14
C VAL A 65 7.14 -9.53 -0.76
N LEU A 66 7.89 -8.49 -0.40
CA LEU A 66 9.28 -8.31 -0.80
C LEU A 66 10.17 -8.67 0.38
N ILE A 67 10.98 -9.70 0.21
CA ILE A 67 11.87 -10.22 1.26
C ILE A 67 13.31 -9.88 0.90
N ASP A 68 14.06 -9.37 1.88
CA ASP A 68 15.47 -9.06 1.70
C ASP A 68 16.37 -10.30 1.83
N ASP A 69 17.67 -10.06 1.67
CA ASP A 69 18.75 -11.04 1.79
C ASP A 69 18.89 -11.64 3.19
N THR A 70 18.29 -10.99 4.21
CA THR A 70 18.25 -11.50 5.59
C THR A 70 17.10 -12.49 5.81
N GLY A 71 16.23 -12.66 4.82
CA GLY A 71 15.10 -13.58 4.85
C GLY A 71 13.83 -13.00 5.47
N TYR A 72 13.83 -11.69 5.75
CA TYR A 72 12.70 -11.00 6.36
C TYR A 72 12.03 -10.01 5.41
N ILE A 73 10.80 -9.66 5.73
CA ILE A 73 10.04 -8.63 5.03
C ILE A 73 10.79 -7.30 4.99
N ALA A 74 10.81 -6.70 3.80
CA ALA A 74 11.42 -5.42 3.49
C ALA A 74 10.51 -4.54 2.62
N GLY A 75 9.31 -5.00 2.29
CA GLY A 75 8.37 -4.25 1.47
C GLY A 75 7.18 -5.07 0.98
N LEU A 76 6.32 -4.40 0.22
CA LEU A 76 5.15 -4.98 -0.41
C LEU A 76 5.09 -4.52 -1.86
N GLN A 77 4.69 -5.41 -2.77
CA GLN A 77 4.25 -5.07 -4.10
C GLN A 77 2.73 -5.23 -4.19
N ILE A 78 2.08 -4.21 -4.74
CA ILE A 78 0.66 -4.19 -5.06
C ILE A 78 0.55 -4.23 -6.58
N ALA A 79 -0.26 -5.15 -7.12
CA ALA A 79 -0.45 -5.34 -8.54
C ALA A 79 -1.93 -5.19 -8.91
N LEU A 80 -2.18 -4.40 -9.95
CA LEU A 80 -3.49 -4.21 -10.57
C LEU A 80 -3.51 -5.03 -11.85
N ASP A 81 -4.31 -6.10 -11.87
CA ASP A 81 -4.53 -6.93 -13.05
C ASP A 81 -5.24 -6.09 -14.12
N ILE A 82 -4.57 -5.88 -15.26
CA ILE A 82 -5.06 -5.00 -16.34
C ILE A 82 -6.37 -5.52 -16.93
N GLU A 83 -6.61 -6.83 -16.88
CA GLU A 83 -7.86 -7.42 -17.37
C GLU A 83 -9.04 -7.19 -16.42
N LYS A 84 -8.75 -6.97 -15.13
CA LYS A 84 -9.77 -6.81 -14.08
C LYS A 84 -10.02 -5.35 -13.71
N VAL A 85 -9.11 -4.44 -14.04
CA VAL A 85 -9.22 -3.01 -13.75
C VAL A 85 -9.72 -2.27 -14.99
N THR A 86 -10.78 -1.47 -14.81
CA THR A 86 -11.43 -0.70 -15.87
C THR A 86 -11.65 0.74 -15.44
N GLY A 87 -11.85 1.63 -16.41
CA GLY A 87 -12.15 3.04 -16.15
C GLY A 87 -11.00 3.83 -15.55
N ASN A 88 -9.77 3.31 -15.59
CA ASN A 88 -8.61 4.03 -15.09
C ASN A 88 -8.46 5.38 -15.82
N THR A 89 -8.52 6.47 -15.07
CA THR A 89 -8.52 7.84 -15.62
C THR A 89 -7.14 8.46 -15.76
N PHE A 90 -6.15 7.92 -15.06
CA PHE A 90 -4.80 8.49 -15.01
C PHE A 90 -3.80 7.63 -15.75
N ASP A 91 -2.78 8.26 -16.35
CA ASP A 91 -1.62 7.53 -16.81
C ASP A 91 -0.92 6.87 -15.61
N MET A 92 -0.87 5.54 -15.64
CA MET A 92 -0.33 4.75 -14.54
C MET A 92 1.18 4.96 -14.35
N ARG A 93 1.93 5.28 -15.41
CA ARG A 93 3.36 5.57 -15.31
C ARG A 93 3.59 6.94 -14.68
N THR A 94 2.78 7.95 -15.03
CA THR A 94 2.79 9.24 -14.33
C THR A 94 2.47 9.07 -12.84
N GLN A 95 1.57 8.15 -12.50
CA GLN A 95 1.28 7.76 -11.11
C GLN A 95 2.35 6.84 -10.48
N GLY A 96 3.46 6.55 -11.15
CA GLY A 96 4.57 5.78 -10.58
C GLY A 96 4.42 4.25 -10.63
N PHE A 97 3.43 3.73 -11.35
CA PHE A 97 3.30 2.29 -11.55
C PHE A 97 4.20 1.79 -12.66
N THR A 98 4.73 0.58 -12.46
CA THR A 98 5.55 -0.15 -13.42
C THR A 98 4.73 -1.27 -14.05
N TYR A 99 4.81 -1.38 -15.38
CA TYR A 99 4.21 -2.48 -16.12
C TYR A 99 4.96 -3.79 -15.85
N TRP A 100 4.24 -4.86 -15.53
CA TRP A 100 4.81 -6.17 -15.24
C TRP A 100 4.09 -7.27 -16.03
N THR A 101 4.85 -8.04 -16.79
CA THR A 101 4.37 -9.27 -17.45
C THR A 101 4.96 -10.48 -16.75
N THR A 102 4.10 -11.43 -16.41
CA THR A 102 4.49 -12.68 -15.75
C THR A 102 3.56 -13.82 -16.16
N ASN A 103 3.83 -15.04 -15.69
CA ASN A 103 2.97 -16.20 -15.90
C ASN A 103 2.24 -16.58 -14.61
N LEU A 104 0.93 -16.74 -14.68
CA LEU A 104 0.09 -17.25 -13.60
C LEU A 104 -0.70 -18.44 -14.15
N ASN A 105 -0.56 -19.62 -13.53
CA ASN A 105 -1.25 -20.85 -13.97
C ASN A 105 -1.02 -21.23 -15.45
N GLY A 106 0.15 -20.89 -16.00
CA GLY A 106 0.48 -21.15 -17.40
C GLY A 106 -0.05 -20.12 -18.39
N GLU A 107 -0.73 -19.07 -17.92
CA GLU A 107 -1.20 -17.96 -18.73
C GLU A 107 -0.33 -16.71 -18.52
N THR A 108 -0.02 -16.01 -19.61
CA THR A 108 0.61 -14.69 -19.55
C THR A 108 -0.38 -13.68 -18.95
N LYS A 109 0.01 -13.04 -17.86
CA LYS A 109 -0.74 -11.96 -17.20
C LYS A 109 0.05 -10.66 -17.19
N ASN A 110 -0.67 -9.55 -17.28
CA ASN A 110 -0.12 -8.20 -17.31
C ASN A 110 -0.69 -7.38 -16.15
N TYR A 111 0.19 -6.67 -15.45
CA TYR A 111 -0.16 -5.89 -14.27
C TYR A 111 0.42 -4.49 -14.35
N TRP A 112 -0.29 -3.53 -13.75
CA TRP A 112 0.36 -2.32 -13.22
C TRP A 112 0.78 -2.59 -11.79
N THR A 113 2.04 -2.35 -11.46
CA THR A 113 2.58 -2.64 -10.12
C THR A 113 3.11 -1.39 -9.45
N THR A 114 2.92 -1.27 -8.15
CA THR A 114 3.54 -0.26 -7.31
C THR A 114 4.07 -0.91 -6.04
N GLN A 115 5.06 -0.29 -5.42
CA GLN A 115 5.82 -0.93 -4.34
C GLN A 115 6.07 0.04 -3.20
N GLN A 116 6.11 -0.51 -1.99
CA GLN A 116 6.61 0.14 -0.78
C GLN A 116 7.79 -0.68 -0.24
N ASN A 117 8.89 -0.03 0.12
CA ASN A 117 10.13 -0.66 0.54
C ASN A 117 10.66 0.02 1.80
N SER A 118 10.93 -0.74 2.86
CA SER A 118 11.44 -0.21 4.13
C SER A 118 12.97 -0.27 4.24
N CYS A 119 13.68 -0.17 3.10
CA CYS A 119 15.06 -0.63 2.99
C CYS A 119 15.88 0.14 1.94
N ASP A 120 16.76 1.03 2.38
CA ASP A 120 17.80 1.67 1.55
C ASP A 120 18.99 0.71 1.25
N ARG A 121 19.61 0.07 2.26
CA ARG A 121 20.86 -0.73 2.10
C ARG A 121 20.92 -2.03 2.94
N PRO A 122 21.51 -3.14 2.41
CA PRO A 122 21.58 -4.44 3.09
C PRO A 122 22.40 -4.55 4.37
N SER A 123 23.57 -3.92 4.45
CA SER A 123 24.58 -4.25 5.46
C SER A 123 24.23 -3.86 6.90
N ASN A 124 23.31 -2.93 7.11
CA ASN A 124 22.96 -2.42 8.44
C ASN A 124 21.73 -3.12 9.06
N ARG A 125 21.01 -3.94 8.28
CA ARG A 125 19.66 -4.41 8.63
C ARG A 125 19.62 -5.54 9.65
N ILE A 126 20.61 -6.44 9.66
CA ILE A 126 20.62 -7.59 10.59
C ILE A 126 20.94 -7.13 12.02
N ALA A 127 21.95 -6.27 12.18
CA ALA A 127 22.45 -5.89 13.50
C ALA A 127 21.53 -4.91 14.24
N ALA A 128 20.74 -4.11 13.51
CA ALA A 128 19.82 -3.13 14.07
C ALA A 128 18.37 -3.65 14.20
N ARG A 129 18.12 -4.92 13.88
CA ARG A 129 16.75 -5.45 13.81
C ARG A 129 16.11 -5.55 15.19
N ASP A 130 15.00 -4.83 15.38
CA ASP A 130 14.12 -5.00 16.54
C ASP A 130 12.94 -5.91 16.17
N PRO A 131 12.81 -7.11 16.78
CA PRO A 131 11.73 -8.05 16.47
C PRO A 131 10.34 -7.59 16.93
N HIS A 132 10.23 -6.50 17.70
CA HIS A 132 8.97 -5.97 18.20
C HIS A 132 8.32 -4.93 17.29
N VAL A 133 9.06 -4.40 16.31
CA VAL A 133 8.55 -3.43 15.32
C VAL A 133 8.75 -3.97 13.90
N LEU A 134 7.81 -3.68 13.01
CA LEU A 134 7.94 -4.09 11.61
C LEU A 134 8.91 -3.15 10.86
N LEU A 135 8.76 -1.85 11.07
CA LEU A 135 9.56 -0.83 10.41
C LEU A 135 10.92 -0.68 11.10
N GLN A 136 11.99 -0.91 10.33
CA GLN A 136 13.37 -0.90 10.84
C GLN A 136 14.16 0.35 10.42
N ASP A 137 13.66 1.09 9.43
CA ASP A 137 14.33 2.24 8.82
C ASP A 137 13.61 3.55 9.19
N HIS A 138 14.28 4.67 8.98
CA HIS A 138 13.74 6.00 9.21
C HIS A 138 12.74 6.45 8.13
N SER A 139 12.58 5.66 7.06
CA SER A 139 11.65 5.96 5.98
C SER A 139 11.13 4.70 5.29
N ILE A 140 9.94 4.83 4.70
CA ILE A 140 9.40 3.90 3.71
C ILE A 140 9.53 4.57 2.34
N TYR A 141 10.11 3.85 1.39
CA TYR A 141 10.33 4.31 0.03
C TYR A 141 9.26 3.74 -0.89
N VAL A 142 8.53 4.61 -1.57
CA VAL A 142 7.46 4.27 -2.50
C VAL A 142 7.74 4.84 -3.88
N SER A 143 7.13 4.27 -4.92
CA SER A 143 7.11 4.89 -6.25
C SER A 143 6.19 6.12 -6.22
N GLY A 144 6.76 7.31 -6.30
CA GLY A 144 6.05 8.57 -6.50
C GLY A 144 5.80 8.86 -7.99
N PHE A 145 5.47 10.10 -8.31
CA PHE A 145 5.17 10.50 -9.68
C PHE A 145 6.30 10.18 -10.65
N ASN A 146 5.95 9.74 -11.86
CA ASN A 146 6.88 9.32 -12.92
C ASN A 146 7.86 8.22 -12.50
N GLY A 147 7.56 7.48 -11.43
CA GLY A 147 8.43 6.44 -10.87
C GLY A 147 9.58 6.99 -10.04
N GLU A 148 9.61 8.27 -9.72
CA GLU A 148 10.60 8.86 -8.81
C GLU A 148 10.43 8.30 -7.40
N LEU A 149 11.53 8.01 -6.72
CA LEU A 149 11.49 7.46 -5.38
C LEU A 149 11.06 8.52 -4.37
N LEU A 150 9.95 8.28 -3.67
CA LEU A 150 9.48 9.12 -2.58
C LEU A 150 9.77 8.46 -1.25
N ALA A 151 10.45 9.18 -0.35
CA ALA A 151 10.66 8.75 1.03
C ALA A 151 9.55 9.32 1.93
N ILE A 152 8.86 8.44 2.65
CA ILE A 152 7.88 8.78 3.68
C ILE A 152 8.54 8.51 5.04
N SER A 153 8.75 9.56 5.84
CA SER A 153 9.41 9.43 7.15
C SER A 153 8.62 8.50 8.08
N THR A 154 9.31 7.72 8.92
CA THR A 154 8.67 7.00 10.03
C THR A 154 8.47 7.88 11.27
N ASN A 155 9.03 9.09 11.27
CA ASN A 155 8.80 10.11 12.29
C ASN A 155 7.54 10.92 11.96
N THR A 156 6.55 10.89 12.85
CA THR A 156 5.24 11.53 12.66
C THR A 156 5.33 13.06 12.63
N SER A 157 6.26 13.66 13.37
CA SER A 157 6.51 15.10 13.31
C SER A 157 7.07 15.52 11.95
N ASP A 158 7.91 14.69 11.32
CA ASP A 158 8.40 14.98 9.98
C ASP A 158 7.28 14.87 8.95
N ILE A 159 6.39 13.88 9.07
CA ILE A 159 5.18 13.79 8.24
C ILE A 159 4.33 15.06 8.40
N ALA A 160 4.03 15.46 9.63
CA ALA A 160 3.10 16.56 9.90
C ALA A 160 3.65 17.96 9.61
N HIS A 161 4.96 18.16 9.71
CA HIS A 161 5.56 19.51 9.69
C HIS A 161 6.71 19.70 8.69
N ASN A 162 7.40 18.62 8.29
CA ASN A 162 8.58 18.69 7.42
C ASN A 162 8.38 17.92 6.10
N SER A 163 7.12 17.73 5.70
CA SER A 163 6.76 17.06 4.45
C SER A 163 5.63 17.80 3.73
N ASP A 164 5.38 17.38 2.49
CA ASP A 164 4.27 17.88 1.69
C ASP A 164 2.92 17.20 2.03
N PHE A 165 2.91 16.24 2.97
CA PHE A 165 1.67 15.59 3.39
C PHE A 165 0.87 16.49 4.34
N THR A 166 -0.42 16.58 4.08
CA THR A 166 -1.36 17.37 4.86
C THR A 166 -2.32 16.42 5.59
N GLU A 167 -2.46 16.61 6.89
CA GLU A 167 -3.41 15.85 7.72
C GLU A 167 -4.84 15.98 7.16
N GLN A 168 -5.68 14.98 7.39
CA GLN A 168 -7.08 14.96 6.97
C GLN A 168 -7.97 14.56 8.14
N ALA A 169 -8.53 13.35 8.14
CA ALA A 169 -9.33 12.82 9.24
C ALA A 169 -8.68 11.59 9.88
N CYS A 170 -8.96 11.41 11.17
CA CYS A 170 -8.73 10.16 11.89
C CYS A 170 -9.96 9.26 11.72
N ILE A 171 -9.78 8.04 11.24
CA ILE A 171 -10.87 7.06 11.09
C ILE A 171 -10.59 5.82 11.96
N PRO A 172 -11.55 5.37 12.80
CA PRO A 172 -11.38 4.17 13.61
C PRO A 172 -11.00 2.95 12.76
N GLY A 173 -10.00 2.21 13.24
CA GLY A 173 -9.42 1.07 12.53
C GLY A 173 -8.47 1.42 11.36
N MET A 174 -8.29 2.71 11.04
CA MET A 174 -7.38 3.19 9.99
C MET A 174 -6.27 4.11 10.53
N GLY A 175 -6.63 5.08 11.38
CA GLY A 175 -5.75 6.13 11.91
C GLY A 175 -5.93 7.50 11.27
N ASP A 176 -5.03 8.42 11.60
CA ASP A 176 -4.89 9.76 11.04
C ASP A 176 -4.36 9.68 9.60
N HIS A 177 -5.16 10.15 8.65
CA HIS A 177 -4.77 10.15 7.24
C HIS A 177 -4.02 11.41 6.87
N TYR A 178 -2.96 11.25 6.07
CA TYR A 178 -2.14 12.35 5.57
C TYR A 178 -2.01 12.27 4.06
N TYR A 179 -2.59 13.22 3.31
CA TYR A 179 -2.58 13.22 1.85
C TYR A 179 -1.65 14.29 1.27
N TYR A 180 -0.92 13.94 0.21
CA TYR A 180 0.07 14.82 -0.42
C TYR A 180 -0.56 16.10 -0.98
N LYS A 181 -0.10 17.27 -0.50
CA LYS A 181 -0.55 18.62 -0.89
C LYS A 181 -2.06 18.80 -0.98
N MET A 182 -2.81 18.09 -0.12
CA MET A 182 -4.26 18.02 -0.24
C MET A 182 -4.92 19.32 0.22
N THR A 183 -5.55 20.02 -0.71
CA THR A 183 -6.38 21.19 -0.45
C THR A 183 -7.66 21.15 -1.30
N PRO A 184 -8.70 21.92 -0.94
CA PRO A 184 -9.93 21.98 -1.73
C PRO A 184 -9.73 22.49 -3.17
N GLU A 185 -8.63 23.18 -3.45
CA GLU A 185 -8.28 23.77 -4.74
C GLU A 185 -7.32 22.89 -5.57
N LEU A 186 -6.83 21.78 -5.01
CA LEU A 186 -5.92 20.87 -5.71
C LEU A 186 -6.59 20.35 -7.00
N LYS A 187 -5.87 20.39 -8.12
CA LYS A 187 -6.37 19.83 -9.37
C LYS A 187 -6.21 18.32 -9.35
N CYS A 188 -7.27 17.60 -9.73
CA CYS A 188 -7.23 16.15 -9.84
C CYS A 188 -6.61 15.70 -11.16
N THR A 189 -5.29 15.80 -11.25
CA THR A 189 -4.50 15.28 -12.36
C THR A 189 -3.59 14.18 -11.88
N GLU A 190 -3.15 13.34 -12.82
CA GLU A 190 -2.24 12.21 -12.62
C GLU A 190 -0.85 12.58 -12.06
N ASP A 191 -0.50 13.86 -11.99
CA ASP A 191 0.74 14.39 -11.41
C ASP A 191 0.51 15.23 -10.14
N ASN A 192 -0.73 15.33 -9.66
CA ASN A 192 -1.10 16.07 -8.45
C ASN A 192 -1.68 15.16 -7.36
N LEU A 193 -2.41 14.12 -7.73
CA LEU A 193 -2.95 13.14 -6.78
C LEU A 193 -1.94 12.01 -6.55
N MET A 194 -1.17 12.12 -5.47
CA MET A 194 -0.21 11.09 -5.08
C MET A 194 -0.94 9.78 -4.72
N PRO A 195 -0.55 8.63 -5.28
CA PRO A 195 -1.18 7.35 -4.94
C PRO A 195 -0.94 6.89 -3.50
N TRP A 196 0.04 7.44 -2.81
CA TRP A 196 0.44 7.01 -1.48
C TRP A 196 0.06 8.05 -0.41
N PHE A 197 -0.45 7.58 0.72
CA PHE A 197 -0.74 8.40 1.90
C PHE A 197 -0.32 7.69 3.19
N PRO A 198 0.41 8.34 4.11
CA PRO A 198 0.69 7.77 5.42
C PRO A 198 -0.52 7.74 6.35
N LEU A 199 -0.48 6.75 7.25
CA LEU A 199 -1.43 6.56 8.34
C LEU A 199 -0.68 6.65 9.67
N VAL A 200 -1.06 7.62 10.50
CA VAL A 200 -0.44 7.87 11.80
C VAL A 200 -1.43 7.56 12.91
N HIS A 201 -0.94 7.08 14.05
CA HIS A 201 -1.73 7.04 15.28
C HIS A 201 -0.82 6.91 16.50
N SER A 202 -1.14 7.62 17.59
CA SER A 202 -0.36 7.58 18.85
C SER A 202 1.16 7.77 18.64
N ASP A 203 1.53 8.80 17.87
CA ASP A 203 2.92 9.15 17.54
C ASP A 203 3.71 8.04 16.81
N GLN A 204 3.03 7.17 16.07
CA GLN A 204 3.66 6.14 15.24
C GLN A 204 3.10 6.14 13.82
N LEU A 205 3.96 5.92 12.82
CA LEU A 205 3.53 5.52 11.49
C LEU A 205 3.00 4.07 11.57
N ILE A 206 1.68 3.92 11.50
CA ILE A 206 1.02 2.62 11.67
C ILE A 206 0.69 1.94 10.34
N GLY A 207 0.80 2.64 9.22
CA GLY A 207 0.52 2.08 7.90
C GLY A 207 0.71 3.08 6.77
N LEU A 208 0.48 2.61 5.55
CA LEU A 208 0.34 3.41 4.34
C LEU A 208 -0.94 2.97 3.62
N GLY A 209 -1.60 3.88 2.94
CA GLY A 209 -2.60 3.54 1.94
C GLY A 209 -2.08 3.80 0.53
N MET A 210 -2.51 2.94 -0.39
CA MET A 210 -2.40 3.16 -1.84
C MET A 210 -3.78 3.51 -2.38
N VAL A 211 -3.89 4.50 -3.27
CA VAL A 211 -5.13 4.88 -3.96
C VAL A 211 -4.88 5.08 -5.46
N THR A 212 -5.81 4.59 -6.27
CA THR A 212 -5.96 4.94 -7.68
C THR A 212 -7.45 5.02 -8.05
N TYR A 213 -7.75 5.50 -9.24
CA TYR A 213 -9.12 5.79 -9.67
C TYR A 213 -9.53 4.88 -10.82
N GLY A 214 -10.59 4.12 -10.61
CA GLY A 214 -11.06 3.08 -11.51
C GLY A 214 -12.04 2.15 -10.81
N ARG A 215 -12.33 1.02 -11.46
CA ARG A 215 -13.07 -0.10 -10.87
C ARG A 215 -12.28 -1.38 -11.08
N HIS A 216 -12.22 -2.23 -10.07
CA HIS A 216 -11.75 -3.59 -10.25
C HIS A 216 -12.93 -4.57 -10.15
N THR A 217 -12.70 -5.78 -10.67
CA THR A 217 -13.64 -6.89 -10.54
C THR A 217 -12.97 -8.03 -9.79
N VAL A 218 -13.73 -8.69 -8.93
CA VAL A 218 -13.29 -9.83 -8.14
C VAL A 218 -14.07 -11.05 -8.60
N SER A 219 -13.35 -12.08 -9.03
CA SER A 219 -13.96 -13.35 -9.42
C SER A 219 -14.58 -14.03 -8.21
N GLU A 220 -15.65 -14.78 -8.41
CA GLU A 220 -16.30 -15.54 -7.33
C GLU A 220 -15.28 -16.45 -6.62
N GLY A 221 -15.27 -16.40 -5.28
CA GLY A 221 -14.35 -17.16 -4.44
C GLY A 221 -12.91 -16.65 -4.39
N ALA A 222 -12.56 -15.60 -5.13
CA ALA A 222 -11.26 -14.94 -5.02
C ALA A 222 -11.23 -13.97 -3.83
N THR A 223 -10.03 -13.74 -3.29
CA THR A 223 -9.83 -12.71 -2.27
C THR A 223 -9.96 -11.34 -2.91
N ASP A 224 -10.84 -10.50 -2.37
CA ASP A 224 -10.79 -9.07 -2.65
C ASP A 224 -9.69 -8.44 -1.80
N TRP A 225 -8.69 -7.83 -2.42
CA TRP A 225 -7.59 -7.18 -1.71
C TRP A 225 -7.79 -5.67 -1.55
N PHE A 226 -8.71 -5.10 -2.34
CA PHE A 226 -8.90 -3.66 -2.41
C PHE A 226 -10.16 -3.25 -1.66
N GLU A 227 -10.18 -2.00 -1.22
CA GLU A 227 -11.39 -1.30 -0.80
C GLU A 227 -11.90 -0.43 -1.96
N THR A 228 -13.22 -0.36 -2.11
CA THR A 228 -13.91 0.52 -3.07
C THR A 228 -14.83 1.48 -2.32
N PRO A 229 -14.28 2.47 -1.59
CA PRO A 229 -15.06 3.40 -0.81
C PRO A 229 -15.98 4.23 -1.69
N THR A 230 -17.19 4.51 -1.20
CA THR A 230 -18.11 5.43 -1.86
C THR A 230 -17.65 6.87 -1.67
N ARG A 231 -18.19 7.79 -2.49
CA ARG A 231 -17.96 9.22 -2.33
C ARG A 231 -18.16 9.74 -0.90
N GLY A 232 -19.22 9.32 -0.22
CA GLY A 232 -19.49 9.75 1.15
C GLY A 232 -18.39 9.32 2.12
N VAL A 233 -17.81 8.14 1.91
CA VAL A 233 -16.68 7.64 2.69
C VAL A 233 -15.40 8.43 2.37
N ILE A 234 -15.13 8.73 1.09
CA ILE A 234 -13.98 9.56 0.71
C ILE A 234 -14.08 10.97 1.31
N MET A 235 -15.27 11.60 1.29
CA MET A 235 -15.48 12.91 1.91
C MET A 235 -15.27 12.89 3.44
N ALA A 236 -15.54 11.77 4.09
CA ALA A 236 -15.28 11.61 5.52
C ALA A 236 -13.78 11.42 5.83
N ILE A 237 -13.06 10.66 4.99
CA ILE A 237 -11.62 10.40 5.13
C ILE A 237 -10.79 11.64 4.77
N VAL A 238 -11.16 12.34 3.70
CA VAL A 238 -10.43 13.47 3.12
C VAL A 238 -11.31 14.72 3.10
N PRO A 239 -11.71 15.29 4.25
CA PRO A 239 -12.69 16.38 4.30
C PRO A 239 -12.19 17.69 3.65
N ARG A 240 -10.87 17.84 3.47
CA ARG A 240 -10.25 18.99 2.76
C ARG A 240 -9.86 18.63 1.32
N GLY A 241 -10.39 17.54 0.77
CA GLY A 241 -10.17 17.15 -0.62
C GLY A 241 -10.88 18.08 -1.62
N PRO A 242 -10.37 18.18 -2.85
CA PRO A 242 -11.00 18.98 -3.89
C PRO A 242 -12.26 18.28 -4.43
N GLN A 243 -13.20 19.07 -4.96
CA GLN A 243 -14.46 18.54 -5.49
C GLN A 243 -14.25 17.45 -6.55
N CYS A 244 -13.23 17.62 -7.40
CA CYS A 244 -12.91 16.63 -8.45
C CYS A 244 -12.51 15.26 -7.88
N MET A 245 -11.95 15.18 -6.66
CA MET A 245 -11.59 13.89 -6.04
C MET A 245 -12.85 13.13 -5.65
N TYR A 246 -13.83 13.83 -5.10
CA TYR A 246 -15.13 13.25 -4.75
C TYR A 246 -15.90 12.81 -6.00
N ASP A 247 -15.77 13.57 -7.10
CA ASP A 247 -16.37 13.21 -8.38
C ASP A 247 -15.71 11.97 -8.98
N LEU A 248 -14.37 11.84 -8.88
CA LEU A 248 -13.66 10.62 -9.26
C LEU A 248 -14.12 9.41 -8.45
N ALA A 249 -14.52 9.58 -7.19
CA ALA A 249 -15.05 8.49 -6.37
C ALA A 249 -16.44 8.00 -6.81
N ASP A 250 -17.27 8.86 -7.41
CA ASP A 250 -18.51 8.43 -8.07
C ASP A 250 -18.21 7.76 -9.42
N SER A 251 -17.34 8.38 -10.22
CA SER A 251 -16.92 7.88 -11.52
C SER A 251 -15.52 8.41 -11.90
N PRO A 252 -14.54 7.54 -12.14
CA PRO A 252 -14.71 6.11 -12.42
C PRO A 252 -14.84 5.22 -11.18
N GLY A 253 -14.66 5.73 -9.96
CA GLY A 253 -14.57 4.95 -8.73
C GLY A 253 -13.17 5.01 -8.13
N VAL A 254 -13.03 4.47 -6.92
CA VAL A 254 -11.75 4.38 -6.20
C VAL A 254 -11.36 2.92 -6.03
N ILE A 255 -10.10 2.61 -6.27
CA ILE A 255 -9.44 1.38 -5.85
C ILE A 255 -8.39 1.80 -4.83
N THR A 256 -8.50 1.33 -3.60
CA THR A 256 -7.52 1.64 -2.56
C THR A 256 -7.18 0.41 -1.74
N MET A 257 -6.02 0.40 -1.09
CA MET A 257 -5.66 -0.65 -0.15
C MET A 257 -4.87 -0.05 0.99
N HIS A 258 -5.32 -0.28 2.21
CA HIS A 258 -4.54 0.00 3.40
C HIS A 258 -3.53 -1.12 3.64
N THR A 259 -2.29 -0.76 3.96
CA THR A 259 -1.26 -1.66 4.48
C THR A 259 -0.86 -1.19 5.87
N TYR A 260 -1.04 -2.05 6.87
CA TYR A 260 -0.76 -1.77 8.28
C TYR A 260 0.54 -2.44 8.72
N PHE A 261 1.32 -1.71 9.50
CA PHE A 261 2.59 -2.14 10.11
C PHE A 261 2.45 -2.57 11.57
N ILE A 262 1.21 -2.62 12.04
CA ILE A 262 0.82 -3.01 13.39
C ILE A 262 -0.02 -4.29 13.33
N LYS A 263 0.06 -5.08 14.40
CA LYS A 263 -0.57 -6.40 14.47
C LYS A 263 -2.10 -6.35 14.54
N HIS A 264 -2.65 -5.34 15.24
CA HIS A 264 -4.07 -5.23 15.53
C HIS A 264 -4.63 -3.87 15.09
N PRO A 265 -4.67 -3.59 13.76
CA PRO A 265 -5.14 -2.30 13.25
C PRO A 265 -6.60 -1.99 13.61
N TYR A 266 -7.45 -3.01 13.79
CA TYR A 266 -8.83 -2.85 14.25
C TYR A 266 -8.97 -2.29 15.69
N GLU A 267 -7.89 -2.21 16.45
CA GLU A 267 -7.87 -1.58 17.79
C GLU A 267 -7.54 -0.08 17.72
N VAL A 268 -7.19 0.45 16.54
CA VAL A 268 -6.92 1.88 16.36
C VAL A 268 -8.20 2.68 16.59
N THR A 269 -8.10 3.70 17.44
CA THR A 269 -9.22 4.56 17.82
C THR A 269 -9.04 5.98 17.31
N CYS A 270 -10.17 6.63 17.09
CA CYS A 270 -10.37 8.05 16.86
C CYS A 270 -11.68 8.40 17.60
#